data_AF-A0A258ZAI0-F1
#
_entry.id   AF-A0A258ZAI0-F1
#
_cell.length_a   1.000
_cell.length_b   1.000
_cell.length_c   1.000
_cell.angle_alpha   90.00
_cell.angle_beta   90.00
_cell.angle_gamma   90.00
#
_symmetry.space_group_name_H-M   'P 1'
#
loop_
_entity.id
_entity.type
_entity.pdbx_description
1 polymer ?
#
loop_
_entity_poly.entity_id
_entity_poly.type
_entity_poly.pdbx_seq_one_letter_code
_entity_poly.pdbx_strand_id
1 'polypeptide(L)'
;ERINEISNKVYTQGINTHNRLFISADPTFHAIHEENRSITSNPLLHKMKIKLKDTKFIVLDPLIAFYGGDENNNSHARQFMQLFTQWAAEEDKIIIFIHHSTKNTTQSRGASALVDASRAVYEVDKIKDSDGNETNSTKRIVSLTKDNYRASKYFGGYKKEVVIFPSETIVKKPKVIEYISIDDELGIS
;
A
#
# COMPACT_ATOMS: atom_id res chain seq x y z
N GLU A 1 13.86 6.63 -10.38
CA GLU A 1 14.13 5.94 -11.65
C GLU A 1 13.69 4.47 -11.66
N ARG A 2 14.25 3.58 -10.83
CA ARG A 2 13.92 2.13 -10.83
C ARG A 2 12.44 1.79 -10.59
N ILE A 3 11.78 2.44 -9.63
CA ILE A 3 10.38 2.14 -9.33
C ILE A 3 9.45 2.54 -10.48
N ASN A 4 9.75 3.66 -11.15
CA ASN A 4 9.01 4.08 -12.34
C ASN A 4 9.20 3.07 -13.48
N GLU A 5 10.41 2.54 -13.65
CA GLU A 5 10.68 1.48 -14.64
C GLU A 5 9.87 0.20 -14.34
N ILE A 6 9.83 -0.23 -13.07
CA ILE A 6 9.05 -1.39 -12.63
C ILE A 6 7.55 -1.14 -12.84
N SER A 7 7.05 0.01 -12.38
CA SER A 7 5.63 0.40 -12.53
C SER A 7 5.21 0.47 -14.00
N ASN A 8 6.05 1.05 -14.86
CA ASN A 8 5.77 1.13 -16.31
C ASN A 8 5.67 -0.26 -16.96
N LYS A 9 6.51 -1.22 -16.52
CA LYS A 9 6.50 -2.59 -17.04
C LYS A 9 5.35 -3.44 -16.48
N VAL A 10 4.96 -3.23 -15.23
CA VAL A 10 3.92 -4.02 -14.56
C VAL A 10 2.52 -3.45 -14.82
N TYR A 11 2.40 -2.13 -14.99
CA TYR A 11 1.13 -1.43 -15.13
C TYR A 11 1.00 -0.73 -16.50
N THR A 12 0.96 -1.56 -17.55
CA THR A 12 0.95 -1.13 -18.96
C THR A 12 -0.31 -0.37 -19.39
N GLN A 13 -1.42 -0.46 -18.64
CA GLN A 13 -2.64 0.33 -18.89
C GLN A 13 -2.57 1.76 -18.29
N GLY A 14 -1.49 2.11 -17.60
CA GLY A 14 -1.42 3.25 -16.71
C GLY A 14 -0.80 4.53 -17.24
N ILE A 15 -0.53 4.70 -18.54
CA ILE A 15 0.11 5.93 -19.07
C ILE A 15 -0.60 7.21 -18.56
N ASN A 16 -1.92 7.16 -18.32
CA ASN A 16 -2.71 8.29 -17.80
C ASN A 16 -2.90 8.35 -16.27
N THR A 17 -2.45 7.36 -15.50
CA THR A 17 -2.55 7.33 -14.03
C THR A 17 -1.24 7.64 -13.31
N HIS A 18 -0.11 7.66 -14.01
CA HIS A 18 1.20 8.00 -13.42
C HIS A 18 1.21 9.40 -12.79
N ASN A 19 0.46 10.35 -13.35
CA ASN A 19 0.28 11.69 -12.78
C ASN A 19 -0.49 11.68 -11.44
N ARG A 20 -1.03 10.53 -11.02
CA ARG A 20 -1.79 10.35 -9.77
C ARG A 20 -1.04 9.54 -8.72
N LEU A 21 0.13 9.00 -9.05
CA LEU A 21 0.98 8.24 -8.11
C LEU A 21 2.17 9.11 -7.69
N PHE A 22 2.15 9.58 -6.45
CA PHE A 22 3.23 10.35 -5.86
C PHE A 22 4.05 9.44 -4.95
N ILE A 23 5.32 9.25 -5.29
CA ILE A 23 6.28 8.50 -4.47
C ILE A 23 7.27 9.51 -3.89
N SER A 24 7.36 9.56 -2.56
CA SER A 24 8.32 10.42 -1.88
C SER A 24 9.69 9.76 -1.82
N ALA A 25 10.75 10.54 -2.05
CA ALA A 25 12.13 10.16 -1.73
C ALA A 25 12.58 10.67 -0.35
N ASP A 26 11.72 11.45 0.33
CA ASP A 26 12.00 11.98 1.66
C ASP A 26 12.14 10.83 2.66
N PRO A 27 13.05 10.94 3.65
CA PRO A 27 13.14 9.95 4.72
C PRO A 27 11.82 9.89 5.49
N THR A 28 11.42 8.67 5.85
CA THR A 28 10.24 8.45 6.67
C THR A 28 10.43 9.09 8.05
N PHE A 29 9.33 9.62 8.61
CA PHE A 29 9.30 10.14 9.97
C PHE A 29 8.42 9.28 10.86
N HIS A 30 8.74 9.21 12.15
CA HIS A 30 7.90 8.59 13.16
C HIS A 30 6.69 9.47 13.48
N ALA A 31 5.49 8.92 13.44
CA ALA A 31 4.24 9.62 13.69
C ALA A 31 3.99 9.86 15.19
N ILE A 32 4.54 9.01 16.06
CA ILE A 32 4.54 9.19 17.50
C ILE A 32 5.96 9.12 18.07
N HIS A 33 6.18 9.74 19.22
CA HIS A 33 7.40 9.60 20.01
C HIS A 33 7.03 9.49 21.50
N GLU A 34 7.92 8.89 22.28
CA GLU A 34 7.80 8.83 23.73
C GLU A 34 8.62 9.95 24.39
N GLU A 35 7.93 10.83 25.12
CA GLU A 35 8.53 11.89 25.92
C GLU A 35 8.03 11.79 27.35
N ASN A 36 8.93 11.70 28.33
CA ASN A 36 8.58 11.62 29.76
C ASN A 36 7.53 10.54 30.10
N ARG A 37 7.64 9.34 29.49
CA ARG A 37 6.68 8.23 29.62
C ARG A 37 5.27 8.52 29.07
N SER A 38 5.14 9.56 28.27
CA SER A 38 3.91 9.91 27.56
C SER A 38 4.15 9.83 26.06
N ILE A 39 3.14 9.38 25.32
CA ILE A 39 3.21 9.32 23.86
C ILE A 39 2.63 10.60 23.28
N THR A 40 3.38 11.25 22.39
CA THR A 40 2.96 12.47 21.71
C THR A 40 3.02 12.29 20.20
N SER A 41 2.15 13.00 19.47
CA SER A 41 2.17 12.99 18.00
C SER A 41 3.29 13.89 17.48
N ASN A 42 4.06 13.41 16.51
CA ASN A 42 5.08 14.21 15.85
C ASN A 42 4.44 15.36 15.02
N PRO A 43 4.90 16.62 15.15
CA PRO A 43 4.42 17.73 14.32
C PRO A 43 4.56 17.51 12.80
N LEU A 44 5.49 16.65 12.37
CA LEU A 44 5.61 16.25 10.96
C LEU A 44 4.37 15.53 10.43
N LEU A 45 3.62 14.84 11.29
CA LEU A 45 2.34 14.24 10.91
C LEU A 45 1.33 15.31 10.49
N HIS A 46 1.25 16.42 11.22
CA HIS A 46 0.36 17.53 10.87
C HIS A 46 0.77 18.18 9.54
N LYS A 47 2.07 18.37 9.30
CA LYS A 47 2.58 18.85 8.01
C LYS A 47 2.21 17.90 6.87
N MET A 48 2.29 16.59 7.10
CA MET A 48 1.86 15.58 6.13
C MET A 48 0.37 15.68 5.83
N LYS A 49 -0.49 15.84 6.86
CA LYS A 49 -1.94 16.04 6.67
C LYS A 49 -2.23 17.24 5.77
N ILE A 50 -1.60 18.38 6.03
CA ILE A 50 -1.73 19.59 5.19
C ILE A 50 -1.30 19.31 3.74
N LYS A 51 -0.14 18.68 3.55
CA LYS A 51 0.40 18.38 2.21
C LYS A 51 -0.48 17.41 1.43
N LEU A 52 -1.17 16.50 2.13
CA LEU A 52 -2.02 15.46 1.55
C LEU A 52 -3.53 15.78 1.67
N LYS A 53 -3.90 17.05 1.91
CA LYS A 53 -5.30 17.47 2.10
C LYS A 53 -6.22 17.10 0.92
N ASP A 54 -5.69 17.11 -0.31
CA ASP A 54 -6.45 16.80 -1.53
C ASP A 54 -6.28 15.33 -1.96
N THR A 55 -5.42 14.57 -1.26
CA THR A 55 -5.18 13.16 -1.55
C THR A 55 -6.21 12.28 -0.85
N LYS A 56 -7.00 11.51 -1.61
CA LYS A 56 -8.04 10.62 -1.04
C LYS A 56 -7.55 9.23 -0.68
N PHE A 57 -6.45 8.78 -1.28
CA PHE A 57 -5.91 7.45 -1.12
C PHE A 57 -4.42 7.52 -0.77
N ILE A 58 -4.04 6.97 0.38
CA ILE A 58 -2.70 7.07 0.96
C ILE A 58 -2.22 5.66 1.29
N VAL A 59 -0.99 5.34 0.89
CA VAL A 59 -0.31 4.09 1.25
C VAL A 59 0.94 4.42 2.06
N LEU A 60 1.10 3.76 3.20
CA LEU A 60 2.23 3.90 4.11
C LEU A 60 3.00 2.59 4.13
N ASP A 61 4.22 2.61 3.59
CA ASP A 61 5.04 1.42 3.35
C ASP A 61 6.51 1.62 3.77
N PRO A 62 7.06 0.85 4.72
CA PRO A 62 6.34 -0.04 5.63
C PRO A 62 5.78 0.75 6.83
N LEU A 63 4.69 0.27 7.44
CA LEU A 63 4.08 0.84 8.65
C LEU A 63 5.11 1.13 9.73
N ILE A 64 6.07 0.22 9.92
CA ILE A 64 7.03 0.31 11.02
C ILE A 64 7.94 1.54 10.91
N ALA A 65 8.23 1.99 9.69
CA ALA A 65 9.02 3.20 9.48
C ALA A 65 8.30 4.47 9.97
N PHE A 66 6.97 4.42 10.13
CA PHE A 66 6.16 5.52 10.67
C PHE A 66 5.83 5.35 12.15
N TYR A 67 6.12 4.22 12.79
CA TYR A 67 5.57 3.91 14.10
C TYR A 67 6.18 4.77 15.22
N GLY A 68 7.47 4.58 15.55
CA GLY A 68 8.18 5.40 16.54
C GLY A 68 7.88 5.14 18.02
N GLY A 69 7.02 4.16 18.35
CA GLY A 69 6.81 3.69 19.71
C GLY A 69 7.43 2.31 19.98
N ASP A 70 7.37 1.84 21.23
CA ASP A 70 7.65 0.44 21.58
C ASP A 70 6.68 -0.54 20.88
N GLU A 71 7.22 -1.46 20.07
CA GLU A 71 6.49 -2.49 19.31
C GLU A 71 5.78 -3.52 20.23
N ASN A 72 6.27 -3.67 21.47
CA ASN A 72 5.69 -4.58 22.45
C ASN A 72 4.58 -3.93 23.28
N ASN A 73 4.32 -2.63 23.09
CA ASN A 73 3.35 -1.88 23.86
C ASN A 73 2.07 -1.62 23.07
N ASN A 74 0.99 -2.33 23.42
CA ASN A 74 -0.32 -2.19 22.78
C ASN A 74 -0.91 -0.79 22.92
N SER A 75 -0.59 -0.06 24.00
CA SER A 75 -1.07 1.30 24.18
C SER A 75 -0.45 2.26 23.17
N HIS A 76 0.83 2.05 22.82
CA HIS A 76 1.52 2.83 21.79
C HIS A 76 0.92 2.51 20.40
N ALA A 77 0.70 1.22 20.10
CA ALA A 77 0.10 0.78 18.84
C ALA A 77 -1.32 1.34 18.64
N ARG A 78 -2.14 1.36 19.71
CA ARG A 78 -3.48 1.95 19.69
C ARG A 78 -3.43 3.45 19.44
N GLN A 79 -2.57 4.19 20.14
CA GLN A 79 -2.43 5.64 19.95
C GLN A 79 -1.98 5.98 18.54
N PHE A 80 -0.98 5.25 18.00
CA PHE A 80 -0.55 5.38 16.62
C PHE A 80 -1.73 5.19 15.65
N MET A 81 -2.46 4.06 15.76
CA MET A 81 -3.59 3.78 14.87
C MET A 81 -4.73 4.78 15.02
N GLN A 82 -4.95 5.32 16.22
CA GLN A 82 -5.98 6.33 16.47
C GLN A 82 -5.75 7.59 15.64
N LEU A 83 -4.49 8.05 15.51
CA LEU A 83 -4.15 9.23 14.72
C LEU A 83 -4.59 9.12 13.25
N PHE A 84 -4.42 7.93 12.67
CA PHE A 84 -4.77 7.67 11.26
C PHE A 84 -6.23 7.30 11.07
N THR A 85 -6.83 6.55 12.00
CA THR A 85 -8.26 6.20 11.92
C THR A 85 -9.16 7.43 12.09
N GLN A 86 -8.77 8.37 12.96
CA GLN A 86 -9.40 9.68 13.10
C GLN A 86 -9.24 10.50 11.83
N TRP A 87 -8.00 10.62 11.32
CA TRP A 87 -7.75 11.37 10.08
C TRP A 87 -8.56 10.82 8.89
N ALA A 88 -8.62 9.49 8.74
CA ALA A 88 -9.41 8.84 7.72
C ALA A 88 -10.91 9.12 7.84
N ALA A 89 -11.44 9.22 9.06
CA ALA A 89 -12.84 9.50 9.30
C ALA A 89 -13.19 10.98 9.08
N GLU A 90 -12.36 11.90 9.57
CA GLU A 90 -12.61 13.35 9.52
C GLU A 90 -12.48 13.91 8.10
N GLU A 91 -11.50 13.42 7.33
CA GLU A 91 -11.19 13.96 6.00
C GLU A 91 -11.60 13.02 4.85
N ASP A 92 -12.32 11.94 5.16
CA ASP A 92 -12.78 10.95 4.19
C ASP A 92 -11.60 10.43 3.34
N LYS A 93 -10.66 9.76 4.02
CA LYS A 93 -9.43 9.21 3.42
C LYS A 93 -9.45 7.70 3.48
N ILE A 94 -8.86 7.08 2.45
CA ILE A 94 -8.48 5.67 2.46
C ILE A 94 -6.99 5.61 2.78
N ILE A 95 -6.66 5.01 3.92
CA ILE A 95 -5.27 4.83 4.36
C ILE A 95 -4.97 3.34 4.44
N ILE A 96 -3.97 2.90 3.68
CA ILE A 96 -3.47 1.53 3.68
C ILE A 96 -2.09 1.52 4.32
N PHE A 97 -1.89 0.58 5.23
CA PHE A 97 -0.60 0.27 5.81
C PHE A 97 -0.05 -1.02 5.24
N ILE A 98 1.21 -1.03 4.82
CA ILE A 98 1.93 -2.25 4.47
C ILE A 98 2.74 -2.68 5.69
N HIS A 99 2.47 -3.87 6.20
CA HIS A 99 3.15 -4.40 7.38
C HIS A 99 3.66 -5.82 7.08
N HIS A 100 4.91 -6.09 7.44
CA HIS A 100 5.48 -7.43 7.32
C HIS A 100 4.94 -8.32 8.43
N SER A 101 4.32 -9.45 8.06
CA SER A 101 3.95 -10.49 9.03
C SER A 101 5.21 -11.22 9.49
N THR A 102 5.48 -11.24 10.79
CA THR A 102 6.58 -12.03 11.36
C THR A 102 6.17 -13.50 11.42
N LYS A 103 6.72 -14.32 10.53
CA LYS A 103 6.35 -15.74 10.41
C LYS A 103 6.77 -16.64 11.58
N ASN A 104 7.49 -16.16 12.61
CA ASN A 104 8.11 -17.04 13.62
C ASN A 104 8.40 -16.41 14.99
N THR A 105 7.74 -15.32 15.36
CA THR A 105 7.88 -14.76 16.71
C THR A 105 6.51 -14.78 17.39
N THR A 106 6.47 -15.30 18.61
CA THR A 106 5.41 -15.04 19.60
C THR A 106 4.82 -13.66 19.33
N GLN A 107 3.56 -13.60 18.91
CA GLN A 107 2.79 -12.38 18.61
C GLN A 107 3.40 -11.18 19.32
N SER A 108 4.11 -10.32 18.58
CA SER A 108 4.49 -9.02 19.12
C SER A 108 3.18 -8.38 19.55
N ARG A 109 3.04 -8.08 20.85
CA ARG A 109 1.72 -7.75 21.41
C ARG A 109 1.09 -6.58 20.64
N GLY A 110 1.91 -5.65 20.13
CA GLY A 110 1.48 -4.54 19.28
C GLY A 110 0.79 -4.93 17.97
N ALA A 111 1.13 -6.06 17.35
CA ALA A 111 0.51 -6.51 16.09
C ALA A 111 -1.00 -6.77 16.23
N SER A 112 -1.42 -7.32 17.37
CA SER A 112 -2.85 -7.52 17.67
C SER A 112 -3.60 -6.19 17.74
N ALA A 113 -3.01 -5.17 18.37
CA ALA A 113 -3.61 -3.84 18.47
C ALA A 113 -3.73 -3.14 17.10
N LEU A 114 -2.77 -3.34 16.20
CA LEU A 114 -2.85 -2.84 14.82
C LEU A 114 -4.01 -3.50 14.05
N VAL A 115 -4.15 -4.83 14.17
CA VAL A 115 -5.25 -5.59 13.56
C VAL A 115 -6.60 -5.16 14.15
N ASP A 116 -6.70 -4.99 15.47
CA ASP A 116 -7.92 -4.60 16.18
C ASP A 116 -8.40 -3.20 15.81
N ALA A 117 -7.48 -2.25 15.59
CA ALA A 117 -7.83 -0.90 15.15
C ALA A 117 -8.19 -0.80 13.66
N SER A 118 -7.72 -1.75 12.84
CA SER A 118 -7.96 -1.76 11.40
C SER A 118 -9.42 -2.09 11.06
N ARG A 119 -9.99 -1.47 10.02
CA ARG A 119 -11.37 -1.76 9.56
C ARG A 119 -11.46 -3.01 8.70
N ALA A 120 -10.42 -3.25 7.90
CA ALA A 120 -10.24 -4.46 7.13
C ALA A 120 -8.76 -4.86 7.20
N VAL A 121 -8.48 -6.17 7.18
CA VAL A 121 -7.12 -6.70 7.15
C VAL A 121 -7.02 -7.71 6.02
N TYR A 122 -6.05 -7.49 5.14
CA TYR A 122 -5.74 -8.36 4.03
C TYR A 122 -4.36 -8.97 4.24
N GLU A 123 -4.29 -10.29 4.15
CA GLU A 123 -3.04 -11.05 4.15
C GLU A 123 -2.72 -11.50 2.74
N VAL A 124 -1.45 -11.38 2.35
CA VAL A 124 -0.98 -11.76 1.00
C VAL A 124 0.05 -12.87 1.14
N ASP A 125 -0.28 -14.04 0.63
CA ASP A 125 0.57 -15.23 0.70
C ASP A 125 0.94 -15.78 -0.67
N LYS A 126 2.09 -16.47 -0.70
CA LYS A 126 2.50 -17.31 -1.83
C LYS A 126 1.60 -18.53 -1.92
N ILE A 127 1.31 -18.97 -3.14
CA ILE A 127 0.63 -20.25 -3.37
C ILE A 127 1.66 -21.37 -3.19
N LYS A 128 1.37 -22.33 -2.30
CA LYS A 128 2.28 -23.42 -1.96
C LYS A 128 1.63 -24.78 -2.16
N ASP A 129 2.42 -25.80 -2.48
CA ASP A 129 2.00 -27.20 -2.47
C ASP A 129 2.00 -27.79 -1.05
N SER A 130 1.68 -29.08 -0.94
CA SER A 130 1.72 -29.85 0.31
C SER A 130 3.11 -29.89 0.95
N ASP A 131 4.17 -29.73 0.16
CA ASP A 131 5.56 -29.76 0.62
C ASP A 131 6.07 -28.35 0.98
N GLY A 132 5.21 -27.34 0.86
CA GLY A 132 5.50 -25.95 1.24
C GLY A 132 6.26 -25.16 0.18
N ASN A 133 6.48 -25.72 -1.01
CA ASN A 133 7.16 -25.08 -2.13
C ASN A 133 6.22 -24.15 -2.87
N GLU A 134 6.73 -23.00 -3.33
CA GLU A 134 5.93 -22.05 -4.12
C GLU A 134 5.60 -22.66 -5.49
N THR A 135 4.31 -22.82 -5.78
CA THR A 135 3.84 -23.46 -7.02
C THR A 135 3.58 -22.47 -8.15
N ASN A 136 3.41 -21.19 -7.84
CA ASN A 136 3.17 -20.15 -8.83
C ASN A 136 3.70 -18.78 -8.38
N SER A 137 4.73 -18.29 -9.08
CA SER A 137 5.39 -17.01 -8.79
C SER A 137 4.59 -15.78 -9.22
N THR A 138 3.67 -15.93 -10.17
CA THR A 138 2.85 -14.84 -10.73
C THR A 138 1.56 -14.59 -9.98
N LYS A 139 1.15 -15.55 -9.13
CA LYS A 139 -0.08 -15.48 -8.34
C LYS A 139 0.19 -15.35 -6.85
N ARG A 140 -0.75 -14.74 -6.15
CA ARG A 140 -0.84 -14.73 -4.69
C ARG A 140 -2.23 -15.13 -4.25
N ILE A 141 -2.31 -15.68 -3.05
CA ILE A 141 -3.56 -15.78 -2.32
C ILE A 141 -3.69 -14.50 -1.49
N VAL A 142 -4.80 -13.79 -1.67
CA VAL A 142 -5.19 -12.67 -0.81
C VAL A 142 -6.34 -13.13 0.06
N SER A 143 -6.16 -13.04 1.38
CA SER A 143 -7.15 -13.42 2.38
C SER A 143 -7.62 -12.18 3.13
N LEU A 144 -8.93 -11.98 3.22
CA LEU A 144 -9.57 -10.96 4.04
C LEU A 144 -9.82 -11.55 5.43
N THR A 145 -8.94 -11.26 6.39
CA THR A 145 -8.96 -11.85 7.74
C THR A 145 -9.76 -11.03 8.74
N LYS A 146 -10.00 -9.75 8.44
CA LYS A 146 -10.93 -8.88 9.18
C LYS A 146 -11.76 -8.05 8.21
N ASP A 147 -13.07 -7.95 8.45
CA ASP A 147 -14.00 -7.31 7.54
C ASP A 147 -15.13 -6.56 8.25
N ASN A 148 -14.84 -5.39 8.82
CA ASN A 148 -15.86 -4.57 9.48
C ASN A 148 -16.79 -3.85 8.48
N TYR A 149 -16.42 -3.80 7.19
CA TYR A 149 -17.13 -3.05 6.14
C TYR A 149 -17.84 -3.94 5.12
N ARG A 150 -17.88 -5.26 5.34
CA ARG A 150 -18.48 -6.23 4.40
C ARG A 150 -17.83 -6.16 3.01
N ALA A 151 -16.55 -5.83 2.96
CA ALA A 151 -15.73 -5.81 1.76
C ALA A 151 -15.71 -7.17 1.06
N SER A 152 -15.90 -8.27 1.81
CA SER A 152 -16.09 -9.62 1.28
C SER A 152 -17.13 -9.71 0.16
N LYS A 153 -18.22 -8.92 0.25
CA LYS A 153 -19.27 -8.86 -0.80
C LYS A 153 -18.72 -8.40 -2.15
N TYR A 154 -17.79 -7.45 -2.15
CA TYR A 154 -17.17 -6.90 -3.35
C TYR A 154 -15.91 -7.67 -3.76
N PHE A 155 -15.23 -8.27 -2.79
CA PHE A 155 -14.04 -9.08 -3.01
C PHE A 155 -14.37 -10.46 -3.62
N GLY A 156 -15.61 -10.93 -3.47
CA GLY A 156 -16.06 -12.24 -3.94
C GLY A 156 -15.83 -13.36 -2.93
N GLY A 157 -15.84 -13.04 -1.63
CA GLY A 157 -15.57 -13.95 -0.53
C GLY A 157 -14.49 -13.43 0.42
N TYR A 158 -13.89 -14.33 1.21
CA TYR A 158 -12.82 -14.00 2.15
C TYR A 158 -11.43 -14.40 1.65
N LYS A 159 -11.33 -15.07 0.51
CA LYS A 159 -10.07 -15.56 -0.05
C LYS A 159 -10.16 -15.57 -1.56
N LYS A 160 -9.12 -15.06 -2.22
CA LYS A 160 -9.06 -15.01 -3.68
C LYS A 160 -7.63 -15.17 -4.19
N GLU A 161 -7.47 -15.94 -5.26
CA GLU A 161 -6.23 -15.92 -6.03
C GLU A 161 -6.20 -14.67 -6.91
N VAL A 162 -5.10 -13.93 -6.84
CA VAL A 162 -4.85 -12.74 -7.66
C VAL A 162 -3.55 -12.92 -8.43
N VAL A 163 -3.56 -12.50 -9.70
CA VAL A 163 -2.36 -12.40 -10.53
C VAL A 163 -1.68 -11.07 -10.19
N ILE A 164 -0.46 -11.12 -9.65
CA ILE A 164 0.28 -9.93 -9.22
C ILE A 164 1.34 -9.49 -10.23
N PHE A 165 1.81 -10.41 -11.06
CA PHE A 165 2.70 -10.13 -12.17
C PHE A 165 2.10 -10.75 -13.42
N PRO A 166 1.93 -9.99 -14.52
CA PRO A 166 1.51 -10.59 -15.77
C PRO A 166 2.49 -11.71 -16.12
N SER A 167 1.98 -12.90 -16.48
CA SER A 167 2.81 -13.88 -17.18
C SER A 167 3.38 -13.20 -18.42
N GLU A 168 4.58 -13.57 -18.86
CA GLU A 168 5.35 -12.95 -19.97
C GLU A 168 4.56 -12.74 -21.29
N THR A 169 3.32 -13.22 -21.37
CA THR A 169 2.43 -13.30 -22.51
C THR A 169 1.58 -12.06 -22.80
N ILE A 170 1.60 -10.98 -21.99
CA ILE A 170 0.78 -9.78 -22.28
C ILE A 170 1.62 -8.49 -22.28
N VAL A 171 2.70 -8.47 -23.06
CA VAL A 171 3.09 -7.22 -23.72
C VAL A 171 2.54 -7.30 -25.14
N LYS A 172 1.24 -6.99 -25.31
CA LYS A 172 0.79 -6.55 -26.64
C LYS A 172 1.57 -5.26 -26.89
N LYS A 173 2.66 -5.35 -27.66
CA LYS A 173 3.33 -4.16 -28.21
C LYS A 173 2.19 -3.30 -28.79
N PRO A 174 2.05 -2.03 -28.38
CA PRO A 174 1.08 -1.16 -29.04
C PRO A 174 1.36 -1.26 -30.54
N LYS A 175 0.30 -1.45 -31.34
CA LYS A 175 0.44 -1.32 -32.80
C LYS A 175 1.05 0.05 -33.02
N VAL A 176 2.22 0.08 -33.63
CA VAL A 176 2.80 1.32 -34.15
C VAL A 176 1.76 1.87 -35.09
N ILE A 177 1.05 2.90 -34.65
CA ILE A 177 0.32 3.77 -35.56
C ILE A 177 1.44 4.54 -36.24
N GLU A 178 1.53 4.42 -37.57
CA GLU A 178 2.57 5.07 -38.37
C GLU A 178 2.77 6.51 -37.91
N TYR A 179 4.03 6.87 -37.67
CA TYR A 179 4.43 8.22 -37.36
C TYR A 179 4.21 9.05 -38.63
N ILE A 180 3.11 9.79 -38.71
CA ILE A 180 2.95 10.84 -39.71
C ILE A 180 3.94 11.93 -39.30
N SER A 181 4.93 12.19 -40.14
CA SER A 181 5.85 13.30 -39.94
C SER A 181 5.05 14.60 -40.02
N ILE A 182 5.28 15.52 -39.07
CA ILE A 182 4.59 16.83 -39.04
C ILE A 182 4.96 17.68 -40.28
N ASP A 183 6.04 17.32 -40.97
CA ASP A 183 6.51 17.99 -42.19
C ASP A 183 5.56 17.74 -43.39
N ASP A 184 4.85 16.61 -43.42
CA ASP A 184 3.91 16.28 -44.50
C ASP A 184 2.57 17.04 -44.41
N GLU A 185 2.20 17.56 -43.22
CA GLU A 185 0.96 18.36 -43.05
C GLU A 185 1.17 19.87 -43.29
N LEU A 186 2.41 20.37 -43.22
CA LEU A 186 2.70 21.80 -43.39
C LEU A 186 3.24 22.17 -44.78
N GLY A 187 3.54 21.19 -45.64
CA GLY A 187 3.94 21.43 -47.02
C GLY A 187 5.20 22.30 -47.17
N ILE A 188 6.12 22.21 -46.20
CA ILE A 188 7.38 22.95 -46.23
C ILE A 188 8.48 22.00 -46.71
N SER A 189 8.64 21.93 -48.04
CA SER A 189 9.84 21.37 -48.68
C SER A 189 10.94 22.42 -48.80
#